data_AF-A0A2G9Z0P2-F1
#
_entry.id   AF-A0A2G9Z0P2-F1
#
_cell.length_a   1.000
_cell.length_b   1.000
_cell.length_c   1.000
_cell.angle_alpha   90.00
_cell.angle_beta   90.00
_cell.angle_gamma   90.00
#
_symmetry.space_group_name_H-M   'P 1'
#
loop_
_entity.id
_entity.type
_entity.pdbx_description
1 polymer ?
#
loop_
_entity_poly.entity_id
_entity_poly.type
_entity_poly.pdbx_seq_one_letter_code
_entity_poly.pdbx_strand_id
1 'polypeptide(L)'
;MNFRIITLAWKKWKKKPTNIGGNDFMKKIILIPILILLSATIGFFVWKYFAIPVIIITSFNECAAKGYPILESYPRQCKTPDGKTFTEDIGNELEKADLIKIDNPRPNQLIESPLFVKGEARGYWYFEASFPVKLFDDNGFLLGVMPAQALGDWMTEDFVEFSATLSFAVPSTLKGRLVLEKDNPSGLPENSDELRVPVLFKEIAEEPKESMDAKIFLSDSRFVGEPYFDCSRTIAVERQVPKTKAVAGAALEALLRGATEEEINQGFVSNINSGVRVQKLIIENGTAKVDFDKQLEFQVGGSCRVAAIRAQITQTLKQFPTVKEVIISIDGRTEDILQP
;
A
#
# COMPACT_ATOMS: atom_id res chain seq x y z
N MET A 1 31.98 59.38 -1.42
CA MET A 1 33.12 60.00 -2.12
C MET A 1 32.71 60.21 -3.59
N ASN A 2 32.44 61.47 -3.97
CA ASN A 2 32.47 62.08 -5.33
C ASN A 2 31.71 61.40 -6.50
N PHE A 3 31.01 62.03 -7.46
CA PHE A 3 30.77 63.41 -7.94
C PHE A 3 29.63 63.28 -9.00
N ARG A 4 28.43 63.85 -8.83
CA ARG A 4 27.82 65.00 -9.56
C ARG A 4 28.21 65.26 -11.04
N ILE A 5 27.16 65.56 -11.85
CA ILE A 5 27.07 66.39 -13.10
C ILE A 5 27.27 65.59 -14.40
N ILE A 6 26.35 65.58 -15.39
CA ILE A 6 26.11 66.65 -16.39
C ILE A 6 24.65 66.72 -16.87
N THR A 7 24.16 67.95 -16.86
CA THR A 7 22.94 68.52 -17.41
C THR A 7 23.02 68.84 -18.92
N LEU A 8 21.86 68.80 -19.58
CA LEU A 8 21.37 69.73 -20.63
C LEU A 8 22.18 69.90 -21.94
N ALA A 9 21.56 69.53 -23.07
CA ALA A 9 21.74 70.25 -24.33
C ALA A 9 20.47 70.20 -25.19
N TRP A 10 19.80 71.35 -25.22
CA TRP A 10 18.62 71.74 -25.98
C TRP A 10 19.09 72.35 -27.31
N LYS A 11 18.62 71.87 -28.47
CA LYS A 11 18.42 72.64 -29.74
C LYS A 11 18.26 71.66 -30.92
N LYS A 12 17.05 71.41 -31.42
CA LYS A 12 16.28 72.29 -32.33
C LYS A 12 17.00 72.51 -33.68
N TRP A 13 16.89 71.56 -34.61
CA TRP A 13 16.91 71.86 -36.06
C TRP A 13 15.89 71.00 -36.81
N LYS A 14 14.87 71.68 -37.34
CA LYS A 14 13.91 71.20 -38.33
C LYS A 14 14.65 70.78 -39.60
N LYS A 15 14.30 69.63 -40.19
CA LYS A 15 14.26 69.47 -41.65
C LYS A 15 13.04 68.64 -42.07
N LYS A 16 12.44 69.14 -43.15
CA LYS A 16 11.20 68.75 -43.83
C LYS A 16 11.23 67.31 -44.38
N PRO A 17 10.05 66.75 -44.71
CA PRO A 17 9.85 65.33 -44.95
C PRO A 17 10.40 64.92 -46.32
N THR A 18 11.20 63.86 -46.37
CA THR A 18 11.39 63.10 -47.60
C THR A 18 10.21 62.13 -47.72
N ASN A 19 9.46 62.34 -48.78
CA ASN A 19 8.32 61.55 -49.21
C ASN A 19 8.82 60.14 -49.57
N ILE A 20 8.85 59.23 -48.60
CA ILE A 20 8.96 57.79 -48.83
C ILE A 20 7.51 57.30 -48.79
N GLY A 21 7.01 56.80 -49.92
CA GLY A 21 5.60 56.53 -50.17
C GLY A 21 4.86 55.93 -48.97
N GLY A 22 3.73 56.53 -48.60
CA GLY A 22 2.94 56.18 -47.41
C GLY A 22 2.44 54.72 -47.36
N ASN A 23 2.53 53.98 -48.47
CA ASN A 23 2.22 52.55 -48.49
C ASN A 23 3.36 51.68 -47.94
N ASP A 24 4.61 52.16 -47.97
CA ASP A 24 5.78 51.42 -47.48
C ASP A 24 6.02 51.68 -45.97
N PHE A 25 5.75 52.90 -45.51
CA PHE A 25 5.90 53.27 -44.09
C PHE A 25 4.80 52.65 -43.19
N MET A 26 3.55 52.62 -43.64
CA MET A 26 2.45 51.96 -42.91
C MET A 26 2.59 50.43 -42.88
N LYS A 27 3.02 49.80 -43.99
CA LYS A 27 3.31 48.36 -44.02
C LYS A 27 4.41 47.98 -43.04
N LYS A 28 5.47 48.79 -42.93
CA LYS A 28 6.55 48.59 -41.96
C LYS A 28 6.08 48.73 -40.51
N ILE A 29 5.18 49.67 -40.19
CA ILE A 29 4.60 49.83 -38.84
C ILE A 29 3.75 48.62 -38.42
N ILE A 30 3.07 47.95 -39.35
CA ILE A 30 2.23 46.77 -39.07
C ILE A 30 3.07 45.46 -39.09
N LEU A 31 4.09 45.37 -39.94
CA LEU A 31 4.95 44.19 -40.06
C LEU A 31 5.85 43.96 -38.84
N ILE A 32 6.37 45.03 -38.21
CA ILE A 32 7.26 44.93 -37.04
C ILE A 32 6.60 44.21 -35.85
N PRO A 33 5.40 44.57 -35.37
CA PRO A 33 4.76 43.87 -34.25
C PRO A 33 4.37 42.42 -34.58
N ILE A 34 4.01 42.12 -35.84
CA ILE A 34 3.72 40.75 -36.30
C ILE A 34 4.99 39.89 -36.26
N LEU A 35 6.13 40.43 -36.70
CA LEU A 35 7.43 39.76 -36.62
C LEU A 35 7.86 39.53 -35.17
N ILE A 36 7.60 40.49 -34.27
CA ILE A 36 7.89 40.33 -32.83
C ILE A 36 7.02 39.22 -32.23
N LEU A 37 5.72 39.20 -32.52
CA LEU A 37 4.79 38.13 -32.09
C LEU A 37 5.19 36.76 -32.65
N LEU A 38 5.59 36.69 -33.93
CA LEU A 38 6.13 35.48 -34.55
C LEU A 38 7.43 35.03 -33.87
N SER A 39 8.35 35.96 -33.59
CA SER A 39 9.60 35.62 -32.90
C SER A 39 9.36 35.18 -31.44
N ALA A 40 8.37 35.76 -30.75
CA ALA A 40 8.02 35.40 -29.37
C ALA A 40 7.29 34.06 -29.31
N THR A 41 6.41 33.78 -30.27
CA THR A 41 5.73 32.48 -30.39
C THR A 41 6.73 31.39 -30.80
N ILE A 42 7.59 31.63 -31.79
CA ILE A 42 8.69 30.72 -32.14
C ILE A 42 9.60 30.52 -30.93
N GLY A 43 9.99 31.59 -30.23
CA GLY A 43 10.80 31.51 -29.01
C GLY A 43 10.13 30.68 -27.91
N PHE A 44 8.82 30.84 -27.70
CA PHE A 44 8.05 30.05 -26.75
C PHE A 44 7.95 28.58 -27.15
N PHE A 45 7.71 28.30 -28.45
CA PHE A 45 7.68 26.93 -28.96
C PHE A 45 9.06 26.28 -28.88
N VAL A 46 10.13 26.99 -29.25
CA VAL A 46 11.53 26.53 -29.13
C VAL A 46 11.85 26.28 -27.65
N TRP A 47 11.52 27.19 -26.74
CA TRP A 47 11.73 26.98 -25.31
C TRP A 47 10.96 25.77 -24.77
N LYS A 48 9.70 25.60 -25.19
CA LYS A 48 8.89 24.42 -24.85
C LYS A 48 9.45 23.11 -25.43
N TYR A 49 10.04 23.15 -26.63
CA TYR A 49 10.65 21.99 -27.29
C TYR A 49 12.05 21.66 -26.75
N PHE A 50 12.79 22.65 -26.25
CA PHE A 50 14.15 22.47 -25.68
C PHE A 50 14.19 22.38 -24.16
N ALA A 51 13.05 22.52 -23.46
CA ALA A 51 12.95 22.21 -22.04
C ALA A 51 13.07 20.68 -21.84
N ILE A 52 14.31 20.20 -21.72
CA ILE A 52 14.60 18.80 -21.40
C ILE A 52 14.02 18.52 -20.01
N PRO A 53 13.18 17.50 -19.82
CA PRO A 53 12.74 17.11 -18.49
C PRO A 53 13.98 16.66 -17.69
N VAL A 54 14.28 17.37 -16.61
CA VAL A 54 15.32 16.94 -15.67
C VAL A 54 14.83 15.64 -15.02
N ILE A 55 15.50 14.53 -15.31
CA ILE A 55 15.18 13.24 -14.70
C ILE A 55 15.71 13.28 -13.27
N ILE A 56 14.83 13.54 -12.31
CA ILE A 56 15.16 13.52 -10.89
C ILE A 56 14.99 12.08 -10.41
N ILE A 57 16.10 11.42 -10.13
CA ILE A 57 16.13 10.09 -9.52
C ILE A 57 16.10 10.30 -8.00
N THR A 58 15.16 9.64 -7.34
CA THR A 58 14.90 9.79 -5.90
C THR A 58 15.03 8.49 -5.13
N SER A 59 15.11 7.35 -5.81
CA SER A 59 15.17 6.03 -5.16
C SER A 59 16.15 5.07 -5.85
N PHE A 60 16.55 4.02 -5.12
CA PHE A 60 17.33 2.92 -5.68
C PHE A 60 16.63 2.27 -6.87
N ASN A 61 15.32 2.02 -6.78
CA ASN A 61 14.54 1.38 -7.84
C ASN A 61 14.50 2.22 -9.12
N GLU A 62 14.36 3.53 -9.01
CA GLU A 62 14.45 4.44 -10.16
C GLU A 62 15.87 4.45 -10.76
N CYS A 63 16.90 4.46 -9.92
CA CYS A 63 18.29 4.41 -10.36
C CYS A 63 18.58 3.10 -11.12
N ALA A 64 18.15 1.97 -10.56
CA ALA A 64 18.31 0.65 -11.17
C ALA A 64 17.51 0.50 -12.47
N ALA A 65 16.25 0.98 -12.51
CA ALA A 65 15.39 0.94 -13.70
C ALA A 65 15.96 1.77 -14.86
N LYS A 66 16.80 2.78 -14.59
CA LYS A 66 17.52 3.54 -15.61
C LYS A 66 18.78 2.83 -16.13
N GLY A 67 19.14 1.67 -15.57
CA GLY A 67 20.30 0.88 -15.99
C GLY A 67 21.62 1.43 -15.49
N TYR A 68 21.62 2.26 -14.44
CA TYR A 68 22.87 2.75 -13.85
C TYR A 68 23.62 1.66 -13.08
N PRO A 69 24.95 1.80 -12.89
CA PRO A 69 25.75 0.80 -12.20
C PRO A 69 25.26 0.52 -10.77
N ILE A 70 25.05 -0.77 -10.48
CA ILE A 70 24.77 -1.29 -9.14
C ILE A 70 26.07 -1.88 -8.59
N LEU A 71 26.48 -1.44 -7.40
CA LEU A 71 27.66 -1.93 -6.70
C LEU A 71 27.37 -3.29 -6.07
N GLU A 72 28.37 -4.17 -6.06
CA GLU A 72 28.35 -5.48 -5.38
C GLU A 72 28.52 -5.31 -3.85
N SER A 73 27.57 -4.62 -3.23
CA SER A 73 27.49 -4.39 -1.78
C SER A 73 26.19 -4.95 -1.22
N TYR A 74 26.16 -5.19 0.10
CA TYR A 74 24.93 -5.47 0.83
C TYR A 74 24.72 -4.40 1.93
N PRO A 75 23.68 -3.54 1.85
CA PRO A 75 22.66 -3.48 0.80
C PRO A 75 23.22 -3.06 -0.56
N ARG A 76 22.49 -3.34 -1.64
CA ARG A 76 22.89 -2.90 -2.99
C ARG A 76 22.87 -1.38 -3.07
N GLN A 77 23.83 -0.81 -3.81
CA GLN A 77 23.92 0.64 -4.00
C GLN A 77 23.94 0.96 -5.50
N CYS A 78 23.09 1.86 -5.95
CA CYS A 78 23.04 2.32 -7.33
C CYS A 78 23.62 3.73 -7.44
N LYS A 79 24.53 3.94 -8.39
CA LYS A 79 25.25 5.21 -8.56
C LYS A 79 24.90 5.90 -9.87
N THR A 80 24.46 7.16 -9.79
CA THR A 80 24.08 7.95 -10.95
C THR A 80 25.28 8.69 -11.57
N PRO A 81 25.19 9.14 -12.84
CA PRO A 81 26.28 9.87 -13.51
C PRO A 81 26.64 11.21 -12.86
N ASP A 82 25.68 11.86 -12.17
CA ASP A 82 25.91 13.07 -11.37
C ASP A 82 26.54 12.79 -10.00
N GLY A 83 26.90 11.52 -9.71
CA GLY A 83 27.65 11.11 -8.54
C GLY A 83 26.82 10.81 -7.29
N LYS A 84 25.48 10.83 -7.38
CA LYS A 84 24.62 10.43 -6.26
C LYS A 84 24.59 8.91 -6.13
N THR A 85 24.44 8.45 -4.89
CA THR A 85 24.30 7.04 -4.55
C THR A 85 22.97 6.83 -3.85
N PHE A 86 22.23 5.83 -4.30
CA PHE A 86 20.98 5.39 -3.69
C PHE A 86 21.18 3.98 -3.13
N THR A 87 20.89 3.80 -1.86
CA THR A 87 20.97 2.49 -1.18
C THR A 87 19.62 1.81 -1.27
N GLU A 88 19.63 0.51 -1.54
CA GLU A 88 18.45 -0.34 -1.46
C GLU A 88 17.87 -0.36 -0.05
N ASP A 89 16.55 -0.24 0.06
CA ASP A 89 15.84 -0.43 1.31
C ASP A 89 15.75 -1.93 1.63
N ILE A 90 16.33 -2.33 2.76
CA ILE A 90 16.29 -3.70 3.27
C ILE A 90 15.55 -3.80 4.62
N GLY A 91 14.80 -2.76 4.99
CA GLY A 91 14.24 -2.63 6.32
C GLY A 91 15.33 -2.53 7.38
N ASN A 92 15.16 -3.27 8.48
CA ASN A 92 16.11 -3.28 9.60
C ASN A 92 16.91 -4.60 9.70
N GLU A 93 17.03 -5.36 8.61
CA GLU A 93 17.68 -6.68 8.62
C GLU A 93 19.09 -6.65 9.22
N LEU A 94 19.92 -5.68 8.85
CA LEU A 94 21.29 -5.58 9.39
C LEU A 94 21.33 -5.20 10.87
N GLU A 95 20.33 -4.47 11.37
CA GLU A 95 20.21 -4.15 12.80
C GLU A 95 19.84 -5.40 13.63
N LYS A 96 19.23 -6.41 12.98
CA LYS A 96 18.72 -7.63 13.60
C LYS A 96 19.54 -8.88 13.31
N ALA A 97 20.63 -8.78 12.55
CA ALA A 97 21.42 -9.91 12.07
C ALA A 97 21.93 -10.87 13.17
N ASP A 98 22.14 -10.37 14.39
CA ASP A 98 22.58 -11.19 15.55
C ASP A 98 21.42 -11.88 16.29
N LEU A 99 20.18 -11.46 16.03
CA LEU A 99 18.96 -11.92 16.71
C LEU A 99 18.10 -12.81 15.81
N ILE A 100 17.93 -12.42 14.56
CA ILE A 100 17.06 -13.09 13.59
C ILE A 100 17.53 -12.80 12.16
N LYS A 101 17.50 -13.83 11.32
CA LYS A 101 17.87 -13.76 9.91
C LYS A 101 16.77 -14.38 9.08
N ILE A 102 16.50 -13.77 7.93
CA ILE A 102 15.49 -14.24 6.99
C ILE A 102 16.16 -14.78 5.73
N ASP A 103 15.82 -16.00 5.34
CA ASP A 103 16.31 -16.59 4.09
C ASP A 103 15.33 -16.35 2.94
N ASN A 104 14.03 -16.42 3.25
CA ASN A 104 12.96 -16.18 2.29
C ASN A 104 11.73 -15.55 2.99
N PRO A 105 11.10 -14.52 2.40
CA PRO A 105 11.58 -13.75 1.24
C PRO A 105 12.79 -12.88 1.58
N ARG A 106 13.64 -12.60 0.60
CA ARG A 106 14.68 -11.57 0.69
C ARG A 106 14.05 -10.17 0.49
N PRO A 107 14.69 -9.10 0.99
CA PRO A 107 14.18 -7.74 0.79
C PRO A 107 13.87 -7.41 -0.68
N ASN A 108 12.74 -6.74 -0.90
CA ASN A 108 12.17 -6.37 -2.19
C ASN A 108 11.87 -7.55 -3.13
N GLN A 109 11.85 -8.79 -2.63
CA GLN A 109 11.45 -9.95 -3.43
C GLN A 109 9.98 -9.82 -3.83
N LEU A 110 9.69 -10.21 -5.07
CA LEU A 110 8.33 -10.33 -5.58
C LEU A 110 7.67 -11.58 -4.99
N ILE A 111 6.58 -11.39 -4.25
CA ILE A 111 5.86 -12.44 -3.52
C ILE A 111 4.44 -12.67 -4.07
N GLU A 112 3.93 -13.88 -3.88
CA GLU A 112 2.57 -14.31 -4.19
C GLU A 112 2.00 -15.15 -3.04
N SER A 113 0.67 -15.30 -2.99
CA SER A 113 0.00 -16.07 -1.94
C SER A 113 -0.17 -17.53 -2.37
N PRO A 114 0.16 -18.54 -1.53
CA PRO A 114 0.74 -18.39 -0.19
C PRO A 114 2.24 -18.07 -0.21
N LEU A 115 2.68 -17.25 0.74
CA LEU A 115 4.10 -16.93 0.95
C LEU A 115 4.73 -17.95 1.90
N PHE A 116 5.74 -18.67 1.43
CA PHE A 116 6.60 -19.46 2.31
C PHE A 116 7.63 -18.54 2.98
N VAL A 117 7.70 -18.53 4.30
CA VAL A 117 8.67 -17.75 5.08
C VAL A 117 9.64 -18.72 5.74
N LYS A 118 10.95 -18.46 5.61
CA LYS A 118 12.01 -19.29 6.19
C LYS A 118 13.15 -18.41 6.69
N GLY A 119 13.77 -18.82 7.79
CA GLY A 119 15.00 -18.23 8.31
C GLY A 119 15.44 -18.91 9.60
N GLU A 120 16.23 -18.20 10.39
CA GLU A 120 16.66 -18.63 11.72
C GLU A 120 16.57 -17.48 12.71
N ALA A 121 16.19 -17.77 13.95
CA ALA A 121 16.12 -16.80 15.03
C ALA A 121 16.77 -17.37 16.29
N ARG A 122 17.30 -16.50 17.15
CA ARG A 122 17.79 -16.90 18.48
C ARG A 122 16.65 -17.56 19.27
N GLY A 123 16.94 -18.59 20.05
CA GLY A 123 15.90 -19.34 20.78
C GLY A 123 14.98 -18.47 21.66
N TYR A 124 15.51 -17.39 22.25
CA TYR A 124 14.71 -16.42 23.02
C TYR A 124 13.83 -15.48 22.17
N TRP A 125 13.83 -15.62 20.84
CA TRP A 125 12.87 -14.96 19.96
C TRP A 125 11.51 -15.67 19.97
N TYR A 126 11.51 -16.96 20.29
CA TYR A 126 10.34 -17.83 20.34
C TYR A 126 9.69 -17.83 21.72
N PHE A 127 8.41 -18.14 21.73
CA PHE A 127 7.68 -18.62 22.89
C PHE A 127 6.75 -19.74 22.46
N GLU A 128 6.67 -20.82 23.23
CA GLU A 128 5.92 -22.03 22.85
C GLU A 128 6.30 -22.54 21.43
N ALA A 129 7.60 -22.51 21.10
CA ALA A 129 8.16 -22.90 19.81
C ALA A 129 7.65 -22.09 18.60
N SER A 130 7.07 -20.90 18.82
CA SER A 130 6.57 -20.07 17.73
C SER A 130 6.71 -18.58 17.99
N PHE A 131 6.51 -17.78 16.95
CA PHE A 131 6.37 -16.32 17.04
C PHE A 131 5.54 -15.81 15.85
N PRO A 132 4.87 -14.66 15.96
CA PRO A 132 3.97 -14.18 14.91
C PRO A 132 4.72 -13.58 13.71
N VAL A 133 4.27 -13.93 12.51
CA VAL A 133 4.68 -13.30 11.26
C VAL A 133 3.46 -12.58 10.67
N LYS A 134 3.61 -11.28 10.43
CA LYS A 134 2.56 -10.40 9.91
C LYS A 134 2.99 -9.81 8.57
N LEU A 135 2.04 -9.63 7.66
CA LEU A 135 2.28 -9.01 6.36
C LEU A 135 1.34 -7.83 6.18
N PHE A 136 1.92 -6.67 5.93
CA PHE A 136 1.21 -5.42 5.69
C PHE A 136 1.46 -4.89 4.28
N ASP A 137 0.50 -4.16 3.72
CA ASP A 137 0.76 -3.27 2.59
C ASP A 137 1.16 -1.86 3.05
N ASP A 138 1.61 -1.01 2.13
CA ASP A 138 2.03 0.38 2.44
C ASP A 138 0.88 1.28 2.93
N ASN A 139 -0.38 0.86 2.78
CA ASN A 139 -1.55 1.55 3.35
C ASN A 139 -1.86 1.07 4.77
N GLY A 140 -1.05 0.15 5.32
CA GLY A 140 -1.19 -0.36 6.68
C GLY A 140 -2.22 -1.47 6.85
N PHE A 141 -2.77 -2.05 5.77
CA PHE A 141 -3.66 -3.20 5.90
C PHE A 141 -2.91 -4.43 6.37
N LEU A 142 -3.38 -5.10 7.43
CA LEU A 142 -2.87 -6.41 7.83
C LEU A 142 -3.45 -7.48 6.88
N LEU A 143 -2.68 -7.83 5.86
CA LEU A 143 -3.10 -8.77 4.81
C LEU A 143 -3.03 -10.22 5.28
N GLY A 144 -2.14 -10.52 6.20
CA GLY A 144 -1.78 -11.87 6.61
C GLY A 144 -1.17 -11.92 7.99
N VAL A 145 -1.57 -12.90 8.81
CA VAL A 145 -0.85 -13.28 10.04
C VAL A 145 -0.79 -14.81 10.17
N MET A 146 0.37 -15.34 10.53
CA MET A 146 0.57 -16.77 10.81
C MET A 146 1.74 -16.94 11.80
N PRO A 147 1.66 -17.85 12.78
CA PRO A 147 2.83 -18.19 13.59
C PRO A 147 3.88 -18.92 12.75
N ALA A 148 5.12 -18.44 12.80
CA ALA A 148 6.28 -19.23 12.38
C ALA A 148 6.60 -20.28 13.44
N GLN A 149 6.86 -21.50 13.00
CA GLN A 149 7.16 -22.64 13.87
C GLN A 149 8.66 -22.89 13.88
N ALA A 150 9.23 -23.08 15.08
CA ALA A 150 10.59 -23.56 15.23
C ALA A 150 10.71 -25.00 14.69
N LEU A 151 11.81 -25.30 14.01
CA LEU A 151 12.10 -26.63 13.44
C LEU A 151 13.02 -27.48 14.33
N GLY A 152 13.43 -26.95 15.48
CA GLY A 152 14.31 -27.61 16.44
C GLY A 152 14.02 -27.19 17.88
N ASP A 153 14.91 -27.57 18.79
CA ASP A 153 14.83 -27.15 20.18
C ASP A 153 15.10 -25.65 20.29
N TRP A 154 14.09 -24.89 20.72
CA TRP A 154 14.11 -23.43 20.80
C TRP A 154 14.55 -22.92 22.18
N MET A 155 14.66 -23.79 23.19
CA MET A 155 15.08 -23.39 24.54
C MET A 155 16.61 -23.25 24.63
N THR A 156 17.18 -22.42 23.75
CA THR A 156 18.62 -22.20 23.57
C THR A 156 18.93 -20.72 23.33
N GLU A 157 20.20 -20.35 23.47
CA GLU A 157 20.72 -19.06 23.02
C GLU A 157 21.18 -19.09 21.56
N ASP A 158 21.23 -20.26 20.94
CA ASP A 158 21.66 -20.44 19.55
C ASP A 158 20.57 -20.06 18.53
N PHE A 159 20.96 -19.96 17.27
CA PHE A 159 20.03 -19.83 16.16
C PHE A 159 19.29 -21.15 15.93
N VAL A 160 17.98 -21.03 15.77
CA VAL A 160 17.06 -22.13 15.51
C VAL A 160 16.28 -21.78 14.25
N GLU A 161 16.21 -22.72 13.31
CA GLU A 161 15.46 -22.53 12.07
C GLU A 161 13.96 -22.41 12.34
N PHE A 162 13.28 -21.56 11.57
CA PHE A 162 11.82 -21.46 11.56
C PHE A 162 11.27 -21.57 10.14
N SER A 163 9.98 -21.93 10.06
CA SER A 163 9.21 -21.79 8.83
C SER A 163 7.75 -21.40 9.08
N ALA A 164 7.15 -20.73 8.10
CA ALA A 164 5.72 -20.42 8.07
C ALA A 164 5.21 -20.51 6.63
N THR A 165 3.92 -20.81 6.46
CA THR A 165 3.22 -20.65 5.18
C THR A 165 2.07 -19.68 5.39
N LEU A 166 2.19 -18.49 4.81
CA LEU A 166 1.30 -17.37 5.03
C LEU A 166 0.41 -17.13 3.80
N SER A 167 -0.87 -17.45 3.93
CA SER A 167 -1.89 -16.97 3.00
C SER A 167 -2.23 -15.51 3.32
N PHE A 168 -2.36 -14.66 2.30
CA PHE A 168 -2.63 -13.23 2.51
C PHE A 168 -3.68 -12.67 1.55
N ALA A 169 -4.40 -11.64 2.02
CA ALA A 169 -5.45 -10.96 1.28
C ALA A 169 -4.89 -10.16 0.09
N VAL A 170 -5.74 -9.80 -0.89
CA VAL A 170 -5.26 -9.00 -2.04
C VAL A 170 -4.78 -7.62 -1.54
N PRO A 171 -3.51 -7.25 -1.74
CA PRO A 171 -2.95 -5.98 -1.28
C PRO A 171 -3.54 -4.81 -2.06
N SER A 172 -3.55 -3.62 -1.47
CA SER A 172 -3.99 -2.38 -2.15
C SER A 172 -2.84 -1.60 -2.81
N THR A 173 -1.60 -1.98 -2.55
CA THR A 173 -0.40 -1.32 -3.08
C THR A 173 0.61 -2.36 -3.55
N LEU A 174 1.55 -1.95 -4.41
CA LEU A 174 2.60 -2.83 -4.94
C LEU A 174 3.64 -3.23 -3.89
N LYS A 175 3.76 -2.44 -2.83
CA LYS A 175 4.78 -2.57 -1.80
C LYS A 175 4.14 -2.95 -0.47
N GLY A 176 4.92 -3.64 0.34
CA GLY A 176 4.52 -3.94 1.69
C GLY A 176 5.71 -4.28 2.57
N ARG A 177 5.39 -4.69 3.80
CA ARG A 177 6.38 -5.11 4.79
C ARG A 177 5.95 -6.43 5.42
N LEU A 178 6.88 -7.38 5.41
CA LEU A 178 6.80 -8.56 6.26
C LEU A 178 7.43 -8.20 7.62
N VAL A 179 6.73 -8.53 8.69
CA VAL A 179 7.13 -8.23 10.07
C VAL A 179 7.18 -9.56 10.82
N LEU A 180 8.36 -9.91 11.32
CA LEU A 180 8.57 -11.04 12.21
C LEU A 180 8.73 -10.43 13.59
N GLU A 181 7.71 -10.53 14.43
CA GLU A 181 7.77 -9.99 15.79
C GLU A 181 8.31 -11.05 16.73
N LYS A 182 9.15 -10.62 17.67
CA LYS A 182 9.54 -11.45 18.81
C LYS A 182 8.29 -11.72 19.65
N ASP A 183 8.10 -12.98 20.04
CA ASP A 183 6.94 -13.28 20.87
C ASP A 183 7.06 -12.59 22.24
N ASN A 184 5.97 -11.95 22.67
CA ASN A 184 5.94 -11.14 23.88
C ASN A 184 4.68 -11.43 24.71
N PRO A 185 4.63 -12.56 25.44
CA PRO A 185 3.48 -12.96 26.24
C PRO A 185 3.10 -11.95 27.33
N SER A 186 4.08 -11.16 27.81
CA SER A 186 3.84 -10.14 28.82
C SER A 186 3.15 -8.88 28.28
N GLY A 187 3.18 -8.66 26.96
CA GLY A 187 2.68 -7.44 26.31
C GLY A 187 3.44 -6.16 26.69
N LEU A 188 4.64 -6.29 27.29
CA LEU A 188 5.44 -5.17 27.76
C LEU A 188 6.31 -4.59 26.63
N PRO A 189 6.29 -3.28 26.37
CA PRO A 189 7.05 -2.68 25.26
C PRO A 189 8.55 -3.02 25.27
N GLU A 190 9.17 -3.10 26.45
CA GLU A 190 10.59 -3.42 26.61
C GLU A 190 11.00 -4.82 26.12
N ASN A 191 10.02 -5.74 26.03
CA ASN A 191 10.24 -7.10 25.54
C ASN A 191 9.92 -7.24 24.05
N SER A 192 9.38 -6.19 23.43
CA SER A 192 8.99 -6.18 22.03
C SER A 192 10.21 -5.95 21.15
N ASP A 193 10.36 -6.77 20.14
CA ASP A 193 11.32 -6.54 19.07
C ASP A 193 10.77 -7.08 17.74
N GLU A 194 11.26 -6.58 16.62
CA GLU A 194 10.80 -7.01 15.30
C GLU A 194 11.86 -6.90 14.21
N LEU A 195 11.81 -7.85 13.27
CA LEU A 195 12.45 -7.76 11.97
C LEU A 195 11.42 -7.33 10.93
N ARG A 196 11.71 -6.24 10.22
CA ARG A 196 10.93 -5.69 9.12
C ARG A 196 11.67 -5.91 7.81
N VAL A 197 10.99 -6.52 6.85
CA VAL A 197 11.53 -6.87 5.53
C VAL A 197 10.61 -6.29 4.46
N PRO A 198 11.07 -5.35 3.62
CA PRO A 198 10.24 -4.83 2.54
C PRO A 198 10.02 -5.92 1.49
N VAL A 199 8.81 -5.99 0.92
CA VAL A 199 8.44 -6.97 -0.10
C VAL A 199 7.65 -6.29 -1.22
N LEU A 200 7.60 -6.93 -2.39
CA LEU A 200 6.81 -6.49 -3.53
C LEU A 200 5.73 -7.52 -3.82
N PHE A 201 4.50 -7.07 -4.07
CA PHE A 201 3.41 -7.97 -4.41
C PHE A 201 3.32 -8.21 -5.91
N LYS A 202 3.14 -9.47 -6.32
CA LYS A 202 2.92 -9.85 -7.73
C LYS A 202 1.55 -9.43 -8.25
N GLU A 203 0.56 -9.40 -7.37
CA GLU A 203 -0.83 -9.03 -7.65
C GLU A 203 -1.28 -7.96 -6.65
N ILE A 204 -1.99 -6.95 -7.14
CA ILE A 204 -2.61 -5.89 -6.33
C ILE A 204 -4.06 -5.71 -6.75
N ALA A 205 -4.90 -5.22 -5.84
CA ALA A 205 -6.21 -4.71 -6.20
C ALA A 205 -6.01 -3.51 -7.13
N GLU A 206 -6.61 -3.55 -8.32
CA GLU A 206 -6.44 -2.48 -9.31
C GLU A 206 -6.78 -1.11 -8.71
N GLU A 207 -5.86 -0.14 -8.84
CA GLU A 207 -6.16 1.23 -8.45
C GLU A 207 -7.27 1.79 -9.36
N PRO A 208 -8.43 2.16 -8.80
CA PRO A 208 -9.53 2.60 -9.62
C PRO A 208 -9.34 4.05 -10.07
N LYS A 209 -9.69 4.34 -11.33
CA LYS A 209 -9.73 5.72 -11.86
C LYS A 209 -10.74 6.61 -11.12
N GLU A 210 -11.81 6.00 -10.62
CA GLU A 210 -12.84 6.63 -9.81
C GLU A 210 -13.16 5.73 -8.61
N SER A 211 -13.15 6.30 -7.41
CA SER A 211 -13.53 5.60 -6.19
C SER A 211 -14.94 6.00 -5.72
N MET A 212 -15.49 5.21 -4.80
CA MET A 212 -16.64 5.56 -3.98
C MET A 212 -16.45 5.06 -2.55
N ASP A 213 -17.24 5.59 -1.63
CA ASP A 213 -17.30 5.09 -0.25
C ASP A 213 -18.20 3.85 -0.16
N ALA A 214 -17.71 2.82 0.51
CA ALA A 214 -18.50 1.68 0.96
C ALA A 214 -18.20 1.42 2.43
N LYS A 215 -19.19 0.93 3.20
CA LYS A 215 -18.94 0.51 4.58
C LYS A 215 -18.52 -0.94 4.59
N ILE A 216 -17.64 -1.28 5.50
CA ILE A 216 -17.38 -2.66 5.93
C ILE A 216 -17.66 -2.76 7.42
N PHE A 217 -17.85 -3.96 7.93
CA PHE A 217 -18.12 -4.18 9.35
C PHE A 217 -17.04 -5.07 9.93
N LEU A 218 -16.26 -4.52 10.87
CA LEU A 218 -15.24 -5.21 11.64
C LEU A 218 -15.76 -5.53 13.04
N SER A 219 -15.17 -6.49 13.75
CA SER A 219 -15.52 -6.73 15.15
C SER A 219 -15.03 -5.59 16.04
N ASP A 220 -15.82 -5.24 17.05
CA ASP A 220 -15.50 -4.17 18.01
C ASP A 220 -15.01 -4.79 19.33
N SER A 221 -13.68 -4.91 19.49
CA SER A 221 -13.07 -5.58 20.66
C SER A 221 -12.93 -4.68 21.88
N ARG A 222 -13.39 -3.43 21.83
CA ARG A 222 -13.31 -2.50 22.97
C ARG A 222 -14.20 -2.91 24.15
N PHE A 223 -15.10 -3.87 23.94
CA PHE A 223 -16.12 -4.31 24.90
C PHE A 223 -15.90 -5.73 25.44
N VAL A 224 -14.69 -6.29 25.23
CA VAL A 224 -14.33 -7.64 25.72
C VAL A 224 -14.43 -7.81 27.24
N GLY A 225 -14.40 -6.72 28.00
CA GLY A 225 -14.52 -6.72 29.47
C GLY A 225 -15.94 -6.53 30.00
N GLU A 226 -16.96 -6.43 29.14
CA GLU A 226 -18.35 -6.26 29.59
C GLU A 226 -18.96 -7.58 30.10
N PRO A 227 -19.90 -7.54 31.09
CA PRO A 227 -20.52 -8.74 31.67
C PRO A 227 -21.29 -9.60 30.65
N TYR A 228 -21.73 -8.99 29.54
CA TYR A 228 -22.36 -9.67 28.42
C TYR A 228 -21.54 -9.42 27.16
N PHE A 229 -20.69 -10.39 26.82
CA PHE A 229 -19.84 -10.32 25.64
C PHE A 229 -20.57 -10.87 24.41
N ASP A 230 -20.92 -9.99 23.48
CA ASP A 230 -21.52 -10.36 22.19
C ASP A 230 -20.45 -10.43 21.10
N CYS A 231 -20.07 -11.66 20.71
CA CYS A 231 -19.12 -11.92 19.63
C CYS A 231 -19.60 -11.44 18.26
N SER A 232 -20.89 -11.15 18.10
CA SER A 232 -21.48 -10.66 16.84
C SER A 232 -21.47 -9.13 16.74
N ARG A 233 -20.98 -8.43 17.77
CA ARG A 233 -20.91 -6.98 17.78
C ARG A 233 -19.88 -6.50 16.76
N THR A 234 -20.36 -5.65 15.85
CA THR A 234 -19.53 -5.07 14.80
C THR A 234 -19.60 -3.55 14.80
N ILE A 235 -18.60 -2.93 14.19
CA ILE A 235 -18.53 -1.49 13.93
C ILE A 235 -18.37 -1.26 12.42
N ALA A 236 -19.12 -0.28 11.92
CA ALA A 236 -19.02 0.14 10.53
C ALA A 236 -17.76 1.01 10.35
N VAL A 237 -16.94 0.67 9.37
CA VAL A 237 -15.81 1.50 8.93
C VAL A 237 -15.91 1.78 7.44
N GLU A 238 -15.55 2.98 7.04
CA GLU A 238 -15.61 3.39 5.63
C GLU A 238 -14.35 2.94 4.88
N ARG A 239 -14.54 2.56 3.62
CA ARG A 239 -13.51 2.11 2.70
C ARG A 239 -13.70 2.81 1.36
N GLN A 240 -12.60 3.26 0.79
CA GLN A 240 -12.55 3.60 -0.64
C GLN A 240 -12.56 2.30 -1.43
N VAL A 241 -13.53 2.17 -2.33
CA VAL A 241 -13.62 1.04 -3.26
C VAL A 241 -13.74 1.53 -4.70
N PRO A 242 -13.34 0.73 -5.71
CA PRO A 242 -13.58 1.05 -7.10
C PRO A 242 -15.04 1.38 -7.38
N LYS A 243 -15.29 2.44 -8.16
CA LYS A 243 -16.64 2.77 -8.56
C LYS A 243 -17.21 1.67 -9.47
N THR A 244 -18.25 1.00 -9.01
CA THR A 244 -18.87 -0.16 -9.67
C THR A 244 -20.38 -0.19 -9.47
N LYS A 245 -21.10 -0.90 -10.33
CA LYS A 245 -22.50 -1.25 -10.08
C LYS A 245 -22.66 -2.36 -9.04
N ALA A 246 -21.63 -3.19 -8.87
CA ALA A 246 -21.60 -4.32 -7.94
C ALA A 246 -21.08 -3.89 -6.55
N VAL A 247 -21.70 -2.87 -5.94
CA VAL A 247 -21.20 -2.24 -4.69
C VAL A 247 -21.09 -3.24 -3.54
N ALA A 248 -22.02 -4.18 -3.43
CA ALA A 248 -21.97 -5.22 -2.41
C ALA A 248 -20.75 -6.14 -2.53
N GLY A 249 -20.35 -6.49 -3.77
CA GLY A 249 -19.13 -7.26 -4.01
C GLY A 249 -17.88 -6.44 -3.65
N ALA A 250 -17.83 -5.18 -4.06
CA ALA A 250 -16.70 -4.31 -3.73
C ALA A 250 -16.54 -4.07 -2.21
N ALA A 251 -17.64 -3.91 -1.48
CA ALA A 251 -17.63 -3.82 -0.02
C ALA A 251 -17.13 -5.13 0.62
N LEU A 252 -17.53 -6.27 0.09
CA LEU A 252 -17.08 -7.57 0.59
C LEU A 252 -15.58 -7.80 0.32
N GLU A 253 -15.08 -7.50 -0.87
CA GLU A 253 -13.64 -7.56 -1.16
C GLU A 253 -12.83 -6.61 -0.26
N ALA A 254 -13.39 -5.42 0.04
CA ALA A 254 -12.77 -4.50 0.98
C ALA A 254 -12.75 -5.04 2.42
N LEU A 255 -13.77 -5.80 2.84
CA LEU A 255 -13.79 -6.49 4.12
C LEU A 255 -12.71 -7.58 4.19
N LEU A 256 -12.59 -8.39 3.13
CA LEU A 256 -11.63 -9.50 3.06
C LEU A 256 -10.16 -9.04 3.06
N ARG A 257 -9.90 -7.77 2.73
CA ARG A 257 -8.55 -7.18 2.87
C ARG A 257 -8.08 -7.11 4.32
N GLY A 258 -9.01 -7.03 5.27
CA GLY A 258 -8.74 -6.96 6.70
C GLY A 258 -8.77 -5.56 7.28
N ALA A 259 -8.32 -5.46 8.53
CA ALA A 259 -8.20 -4.22 9.28
C ALA A 259 -6.81 -3.58 9.02
N THR A 260 -6.78 -2.26 9.09
CA THR A 260 -5.53 -1.49 9.09
C THR A 260 -4.91 -1.49 10.48
N GLU A 261 -3.60 -1.25 10.56
CA GLU A 261 -2.87 -1.09 11.82
C GLU A 261 -3.51 -0.03 12.73
N GLU A 262 -3.96 1.08 12.17
CA GLU A 262 -4.67 2.14 12.90
C GLU A 262 -5.99 1.66 13.51
N GLU A 263 -6.77 0.89 12.75
CA GLU A 263 -8.02 0.31 13.25
C GLU A 263 -7.79 -0.75 14.33
N ILE A 264 -6.74 -1.56 14.18
CA ILE A 264 -6.33 -2.53 15.20
C ILE A 264 -5.98 -1.80 16.49
N ASN A 265 -5.23 -0.69 16.41
CA ASN A 265 -4.88 0.15 17.55
C ASN A 265 -6.11 0.79 18.20
N GLN A 266 -7.19 1.00 17.45
CA GLN A 266 -8.49 1.46 17.95
C GLN A 266 -9.35 0.35 18.57
N GLY A 267 -8.91 -0.92 18.51
CA GLY A 267 -9.64 -2.08 19.01
C GLY A 267 -10.64 -2.67 18.01
N PHE A 268 -10.39 -2.51 16.70
CA PHE A 268 -11.18 -3.16 15.65
C PHE A 268 -10.45 -4.38 15.10
N VAL A 269 -11.18 -5.46 14.88
CA VAL A 269 -10.58 -6.75 14.54
C VAL A 269 -11.28 -7.36 13.34
N SER A 270 -10.49 -7.78 12.34
CA SER A 270 -10.96 -8.75 11.36
C SER A 270 -10.83 -10.15 11.94
N ASN A 271 -11.94 -10.90 12.01
CA ASN A 271 -11.88 -12.32 12.41
C ASN A 271 -11.87 -13.28 11.22
N ILE A 272 -12.00 -12.74 10.01
CA ILE A 272 -11.96 -13.51 8.77
C ILE A 272 -10.51 -13.87 8.49
N ASN A 273 -10.28 -15.14 8.15
CA ASN A 273 -8.95 -15.62 7.81
C ASN A 273 -8.36 -14.83 6.64
N SER A 274 -7.07 -14.52 6.76
CA SER A 274 -6.32 -13.92 5.67
C SER A 274 -6.27 -14.83 4.44
N GLY A 275 -6.35 -14.21 3.26
CA GLY A 275 -6.30 -14.91 1.98
C GLY A 275 -7.62 -15.53 1.51
N VAL A 276 -8.71 -15.38 2.26
CA VAL A 276 -10.06 -15.78 1.81
C VAL A 276 -10.39 -15.11 0.48
N ARG A 277 -11.04 -15.85 -0.42
CA ARG A 277 -11.50 -15.39 -1.73
C ARG A 277 -13.00 -15.59 -1.88
N VAL A 278 -13.68 -14.60 -2.47
CA VAL A 278 -15.05 -14.79 -2.95
C VAL A 278 -15.00 -15.58 -4.25
N GLN A 279 -15.63 -16.75 -4.26
CA GLN A 279 -15.80 -17.54 -5.47
C GLN A 279 -17.02 -17.08 -6.26
N LYS A 280 -18.10 -16.71 -5.55
CA LYS A 280 -19.35 -16.28 -6.17
C LYS A 280 -20.17 -15.38 -5.26
N LEU A 281 -20.81 -14.37 -5.83
CA LEU A 281 -21.84 -13.56 -5.16
C LEU A 281 -23.05 -13.39 -6.07
N ILE A 282 -24.22 -13.83 -5.60
CA ILE A 282 -25.51 -13.64 -6.28
C ILE A 282 -26.45 -12.92 -5.32
N ILE A 283 -27.13 -11.88 -5.79
CA ILE A 283 -28.18 -11.18 -5.03
C ILE A 283 -29.47 -11.28 -5.82
N GLU A 284 -30.44 -12.02 -5.29
CA GLU A 284 -31.75 -12.26 -5.91
C GLU A 284 -32.83 -12.31 -4.84
N ASN A 285 -34.02 -11.77 -5.12
CA ASN A 285 -35.19 -11.80 -4.23
C ASN A 285 -34.94 -11.28 -2.79
N GLY A 286 -33.92 -10.44 -2.62
CA GLY A 286 -33.52 -9.91 -1.31
C GLY A 286 -32.59 -10.81 -0.50
N THR A 287 -32.10 -11.90 -1.08
CA THR A 287 -31.12 -12.80 -0.45
C THR A 287 -29.79 -12.67 -1.17
N ALA A 288 -28.72 -12.37 -0.42
CA ALA A 288 -27.35 -12.43 -0.91
C ALA A 288 -26.75 -13.80 -0.62
N LYS A 289 -26.47 -14.58 -1.67
CA LYS A 289 -25.77 -15.87 -1.60
C LYS A 289 -24.31 -15.65 -1.94
N VAL A 290 -23.43 -15.83 -0.97
CA VAL A 290 -22.00 -15.62 -1.11
C VAL A 290 -21.26 -16.93 -0.85
N ASP A 291 -20.44 -17.32 -1.82
CA ASP A 291 -19.61 -18.52 -1.78
C ASP A 291 -18.14 -18.11 -1.62
N PHE A 292 -17.47 -18.68 -0.62
CA PHE A 292 -16.06 -18.45 -0.33
C PHE A 292 -15.26 -19.74 -0.55
N ASP A 293 -13.94 -19.60 -0.65
CA ASP A 293 -13.03 -20.73 -0.65
C ASP A 293 -12.85 -21.33 0.76
N LYS A 294 -12.32 -22.56 0.82
CA LYS A 294 -12.01 -23.29 2.07
C LYS A 294 -11.16 -22.53 3.08
N GLN A 295 -10.45 -21.48 2.65
CA GLN A 295 -9.63 -20.67 3.54
C GLN A 295 -10.49 -20.03 4.64
N LEU A 296 -11.78 -19.80 4.40
CA LEU A 296 -12.69 -19.17 5.38
C LEU A 296 -12.90 -20.02 6.63
N GLU A 297 -12.87 -21.35 6.51
CA GLU A 297 -13.04 -22.30 7.62
C GLU A 297 -11.72 -22.89 8.13
N PHE A 298 -10.60 -22.61 7.47
CA PHE A 298 -9.29 -23.16 7.83
C PHE A 298 -8.91 -22.80 9.27
N GLN A 299 -8.72 -23.82 10.12
CA GLN A 299 -8.38 -23.64 11.54
C GLN A 299 -9.34 -22.68 12.29
N VAL A 300 -10.60 -22.66 11.87
CA VAL A 300 -11.66 -21.94 12.59
C VAL A 300 -12.34 -22.91 13.55
N GLY A 301 -12.39 -22.52 14.80
CA GLY A 301 -13.15 -23.18 15.86
C GLY A 301 -13.54 -22.17 16.92
N GLY A 302 -14.42 -22.58 17.83
CA GLY A 302 -14.98 -21.73 18.86
C GLY A 302 -16.19 -20.94 18.36
N SER A 303 -17.31 -21.11 19.06
CA SER A 303 -18.59 -20.44 18.76
C SER A 303 -18.47 -18.93 18.61
N CYS A 304 -17.61 -18.29 19.40
CA CYS A 304 -17.38 -16.86 19.35
C CYS A 304 -16.73 -16.41 18.03
N ARG A 305 -15.66 -17.09 17.58
CA ARG A 305 -14.98 -16.75 16.32
C ARG A 305 -15.89 -16.98 15.12
N VAL A 306 -16.64 -18.08 15.13
CA VAL A 306 -17.66 -18.39 14.12
C VAL A 306 -18.72 -17.29 14.05
N ALA A 307 -19.26 -16.86 15.20
CA ALA A 307 -20.26 -15.80 15.27
C ALA A 307 -19.71 -14.47 14.73
N ALA A 308 -18.48 -14.10 15.12
CA ALA A 308 -17.81 -12.89 14.66
C ALA A 308 -17.57 -12.87 13.14
N ILE A 309 -17.11 -13.98 12.56
CA ILE A 309 -16.93 -14.13 11.11
C ILE A 309 -18.26 -13.94 10.39
N ARG A 310 -19.30 -14.67 10.82
CA ARG A 310 -20.64 -14.58 10.22
C ARG A 310 -21.21 -13.16 10.34
N ALA A 311 -21.03 -12.50 11.48
CA ALA A 311 -21.51 -11.15 11.71
C ALA A 311 -20.86 -10.13 10.78
N GLN A 312 -19.54 -10.14 10.63
CA GLN A 312 -18.83 -9.20 9.75
C GLN A 312 -19.29 -9.31 8.28
N ILE A 313 -19.39 -10.53 7.76
CA ILE A 313 -19.89 -10.78 6.39
C ILE A 313 -21.35 -10.34 6.27
N THR A 314 -22.19 -10.77 7.22
CA THR A 314 -23.64 -10.52 7.17
C THR A 314 -23.96 -9.04 7.26
N GLN A 315 -23.35 -8.30 8.19
CA GLN A 315 -23.60 -6.87 8.36
C GLN A 315 -23.08 -6.06 7.17
N THR A 316 -21.93 -6.45 6.61
CA THR A 316 -21.40 -5.84 5.38
C THR A 316 -22.36 -6.00 4.20
N LEU A 317 -23.01 -7.16 4.03
CA LEU A 317 -23.98 -7.34 2.95
C LEU A 317 -25.36 -6.74 3.27
N LYS A 318 -25.80 -6.77 4.54
CA LYS A 318 -27.08 -6.22 4.99
C LYS A 318 -27.12 -4.69 5.07
N GLN A 319 -25.99 -4.00 4.93
CA GLN A 319 -25.98 -2.54 4.84
C GLN A 319 -26.83 -2.02 3.65
N PHE A 320 -26.97 -2.85 2.60
CA PHE A 320 -27.73 -2.50 1.41
C PHE A 320 -29.22 -2.81 1.64
N PRO A 321 -30.13 -1.84 1.52
CA PRO A 321 -31.57 -2.05 1.82
C PRO A 321 -32.24 -3.14 0.99
N THR A 322 -31.66 -3.49 -0.15
CA THR A 322 -32.13 -4.57 -1.02
C THR A 322 -31.81 -5.96 -0.46
N VAL A 323 -30.87 -6.10 0.48
CA VAL A 323 -30.44 -7.38 1.07
C VAL A 323 -31.08 -7.56 2.45
N LYS A 324 -32.00 -8.52 2.54
CA LYS A 324 -32.74 -8.89 3.76
C LYS A 324 -32.16 -10.11 4.45
N GLU A 325 -31.53 -10.98 3.69
CA GLU A 325 -30.96 -12.25 4.15
C GLU A 325 -29.60 -12.49 3.48
N VAL A 326 -28.71 -13.18 4.19
CA VAL A 326 -27.38 -13.56 3.71
C VAL A 326 -27.21 -15.05 3.93
N ILE A 327 -26.85 -15.76 2.87
CA ILE A 327 -26.49 -17.18 2.90
C ILE A 327 -25.01 -17.26 2.56
N ILE A 328 -24.23 -17.82 3.49
CA ILE A 328 -22.80 -18.05 3.32
C ILE A 328 -22.62 -19.51 2.91
N SER A 329 -21.79 -19.76 1.89
CA SER A 329 -21.33 -21.09 1.51
C SER A 329 -19.82 -21.16 1.41
N ILE A 330 -19.27 -22.37 1.56
CA ILE A 330 -17.84 -22.67 1.35
C ILE A 330 -17.74 -23.84 0.37
N ASP A 331 -17.11 -23.60 -0.78
CA ASP A 331 -17.05 -24.55 -1.89
C ASP A 331 -18.44 -25.15 -2.23
N GLY A 332 -19.48 -24.31 -2.18
CA GLY A 332 -20.88 -24.68 -2.42
C GLY A 332 -21.63 -25.34 -1.26
N ARG A 333 -20.98 -25.60 -0.11
CA ARG A 333 -21.62 -26.19 1.09
C ARG A 333 -22.20 -25.12 2.02
N THR A 334 -23.32 -25.40 2.69
CA THR A 334 -24.00 -24.45 3.60
C THR A 334 -24.23 -24.97 5.02
N GLU A 335 -24.40 -26.28 5.21
CA GLU A 335 -24.85 -26.85 6.49
C GLU A 335 -23.72 -27.09 7.48
N ASP A 336 -22.59 -27.61 7.00
CA ASP A 336 -21.45 -28.08 7.79
C ASP A 336 -20.30 -27.05 7.83
N ILE A 337 -20.57 -25.80 7.42
CA ILE A 337 -19.57 -24.74 7.40
C ILE A 337 -19.53 -23.96 8.71
N LEU A 338 -18.33 -23.49 9.07
CA LEU A 338 -18.09 -22.62 10.24
C LEU A 338 -18.81 -23.17 11.48
N GLN A 339 -18.51 -24.41 11.86
CA GLN A 339 -19.06 -25.05 13.06
C GLN A 339 -18.25 -24.62 14.30
N PRO A 340 -18.92 -24.46 15.46
CA PRO A 340 -18.28 -24.02 16.70
C PRO A 340 -17.30 -25.04 17.30
#